data_AF-A0A3T0MZ00-F1
#
_entry.id   AF-A0A3T0MZ00-F1
#
_cell.length_a   1.000
_cell.length_b   1.000
_cell.length_c   1.000
_cell.angle_alpha   90.00
_cell.angle_beta   90.00
_cell.angle_gamma   90.00
#
_symmetry.space_group_name_H-M   'P 1'
#
loop_
_entity.id
_entity.type
_entity.pdbx_description
1 polymer ?
#
loop_
_entity_poly.entity_id
_entity_poly.type
_entity_poly.pdbx_seq_one_letter_code
_entity_poly.pdbx_strand_id
1 'polypeptide(L)'
;MTVPDHAIVIGIDRYPGISDLQGPCNDAQLFREWLINPAGGSLDPANVKMCLSSEFDPPDGLEDAHPLQSEIERLFRPLSTRAAHGEHIDGRLFLFVAGHGFADPQDMDSAALYAADATDEFHTHVAVELYASYFRRLWTFNEIFLIFDACRTNLPFQRISSPPLPELQAHANTNKVKMFYGYATGFGSAARERKFDGVAHGVFTKTMIAALESATPNRLGRVTGSIIKDRVHNIFGEVAGDLVVTAPTIKVDSDKEVLFLQREAAEAVGPETMFQIRDQYLGQTLIFESFGGVEVIRHTIVELKFGLRIEPEFYKVLILETEENDLIEVRGDAIIIELKFGDA
;
A
#
# COMPACT_ATOMS: atom_id res chain seq x y z
N MET A 1 1.57 -21.87 -11.96
CA MET A 1 0.24 -21.79 -11.30
C MET A 1 0.08 -20.35 -10.86
N THR A 2 -0.97 -19.68 -11.29
CA THR A 2 -1.26 -18.31 -10.84
C THR A 2 -1.57 -18.35 -9.36
N VAL A 3 -0.88 -17.51 -8.59
CA VAL A 3 -1.07 -17.35 -7.15
C VAL A 3 -2.51 -16.88 -6.88
N PRO A 4 -3.26 -17.44 -5.91
CA PRO A 4 -4.65 -17.07 -5.66
C PRO A 4 -4.74 -15.74 -4.91
N ASP A 5 -4.33 -14.65 -5.55
CA ASP A 5 -4.55 -13.30 -5.06
C ASP A 5 -6.06 -13.00 -5.04
N HIS A 6 -6.51 -12.34 -3.98
CA HIS A 6 -7.90 -12.01 -3.74
C HIS A 6 -8.08 -10.52 -3.51
N ALA A 7 -9.27 -10.00 -3.85
CA ALA A 7 -9.63 -8.62 -3.55
C ALA A 7 -11.09 -8.47 -3.11
N ILE A 8 -11.32 -7.52 -2.20
CA ILE A 8 -12.64 -7.01 -1.83
C ILE A 8 -12.62 -5.48 -2.03
N VAL A 9 -13.52 -4.97 -2.85
CA VAL A 9 -13.57 -3.57 -3.27
C VAL A 9 -14.96 -3.01 -2.99
N ILE A 10 -15.06 -1.93 -2.22
CA ILE A 10 -16.34 -1.36 -1.78
C ILE A 10 -16.35 0.13 -2.12
N GLY A 11 -17.43 0.60 -2.74
CA GLY A 11 -17.66 2.01 -3.05
C GLY A 11 -19.11 2.39 -2.76
N ILE A 12 -19.33 3.38 -1.90
CA ILE A 12 -20.68 3.82 -1.51
C ILE A 12 -20.79 5.32 -1.73
N ASP A 13 -21.67 5.71 -2.64
CA ASP A 13 -21.98 7.10 -2.99
C ASP A 13 -23.26 7.57 -2.30
N ARG A 14 -24.24 6.67 -2.17
CA ARG A 14 -25.61 7.02 -1.75
C ARG A 14 -25.83 6.76 -0.28
N TYR A 15 -26.25 7.80 0.43
CA TYR A 15 -26.51 7.78 1.86
C TYR A 15 -27.72 8.66 2.20
N PRO A 16 -28.96 8.14 2.09
CA PRO A 16 -30.18 8.91 2.35
C PRO A 16 -30.27 9.50 3.76
N GLY A 17 -29.59 8.88 4.73
CA GLY A 17 -29.58 9.30 6.13
C GLY A 17 -28.53 10.36 6.48
N ILE A 18 -27.59 10.68 5.57
CA ILE A 18 -26.56 11.70 5.74
C ILE A 18 -26.43 12.56 4.47
N SER A 19 -25.32 12.46 3.74
CA SER A 19 -25.11 13.18 2.47
C SER A 19 -24.47 12.28 1.43
N ASP A 20 -24.95 12.38 0.20
CA ASP A 20 -24.38 11.65 -0.93
C ASP A 20 -22.97 12.16 -1.29
N LEU A 21 -22.14 11.25 -1.78
CA LEU A 21 -20.84 11.49 -2.40
C LEU A 21 -20.93 11.25 -3.92
N GLN A 22 -19.88 11.63 -4.65
CA GLN A 22 -19.86 11.47 -6.12
C GLN A 22 -18.69 10.59 -6.62
N GLY A 23 -17.63 10.45 -5.82
CA GLY A 23 -16.42 9.71 -6.18
C GLY A 23 -16.37 8.21 -5.85
N PRO A 24 -16.86 7.73 -4.69
CA PRO A 24 -16.53 6.40 -4.19
C PRO A 24 -16.77 5.21 -5.14
N CYS A 25 -17.88 5.18 -5.89
CA CYS A 25 -18.10 4.11 -6.86
C CYS A 25 -17.12 4.19 -8.05
N ASN A 26 -16.80 5.40 -8.51
CA ASN A 26 -15.80 5.60 -9.58
C ASN A 26 -14.40 5.18 -9.09
N ASP A 27 -14.09 5.48 -7.83
CA ASP A 27 -12.82 5.11 -7.19
C ASP A 27 -12.67 3.60 -7.05
N ALA A 28 -13.72 2.92 -6.60
CA ALA A 28 -13.78 1.46 -6.51
C ALA A 28 -13.62 0.80 -7.89
N GLN A 29 -14.27 1.35 -8.92
CA GLN A 29 -14.11 0.86 -10.30
C GLN A 29 -12.68 1.05 -10.81
N LEU A 30 -12.11 2.24 -10.62
CA LEU A 30 -10.74 2.56 -11.02
C LEU A 30 -9.72 1.62 -10.35
N PHE A 31 -9.88 1.35 -9.05
CA PHE A 31 -9.01 0.42 -8.35
C PHE A 31 -9.18 -1.02 -8.84
N ARG A 32 -10.42 -1.47 -9.12
CA ARG A 32 -10.64 -2.78 -9.74
C ARG A 32 -9.95 -2.90 -11.10
N GLU A 33 -10.05 -1.87 -11.94
CA GLU A 33 -9.41 -1.87 -13.25
C GLU A 33 -7.90 -2.06 -13.12
N TRP A 34 -7.26 -1.36 -12.17
CA TRP A 34 -5.85 -1.58 -11.85
C TRP A 34 -5.58 -3.01 -11.35
N LEU A 35 -6.42 -3.57 -10.48
CA LEU A 35 -6.24 -4.91 -9.93
C LEU A 35 -6.22 -6.00 -11.01
N ILE A 36 -7.11 -5.92 -12.01
CA ILE A 36 -7.21 -6.94 -13.06
C ILE A 36 -6.32 -6.68 -14.27
N ASN A 37 -5.72 -5.49 -14.36
CA ASN A 37 -4.81 -5.15 -15.44
C ASN A 37 -3.54 -6.02 -15.36
N PRO A 38 -3.12 -6.70 -16.45
CA PRO A 38 -1.87 -7.48 -16.47
C PRO A 38 -0.60 -6.67 -16.14
N ALA A 39 -0.59 -5.37 -16.41
CA ALA A 39 0.49 -4.46 -16.03
C ALA A 39 0.31 -3.84 -14.63
N GLY A 40 -0.85 -4.08 -14.01
CA GLY A 40 -1.20 -3.70 -12.65
C GLY A 40 -1.18 -4.92 -11.73
N GLY A 41 -2.25 -5.11 -10.96
CA GLY A 41 -2.33 -6.19 -9.97
C GLY A 41 -2.27 -7.60 -10.58
N SER A 42 -2.69 -7.76 -11.84
CA SER A 42 -2.79 -9.03 -12.56
C SER A 42 -3.63 -10.10 -11.83
N LEU A 43 -4.66 -9.68 -11.09
CA LEU A 43 -5.59 -10.59 -10.41
C LEU A 43 -6.55 -11.24 -11.41
N ASP A 44 -6.90 -12.50 -11.14
CA ASP A 44 -8.06 -13.14 -11.78
C ASP A 44 -9.34 -12.37 -11.40
N PRO A 45 -10.12 -11.86 -12.37
CA PRO A 45 -11.37 -11.16 -12.09
C PRO A 45 -12.35 -11.97 -11.22
N ALA A 46 -12.32 -13.31 -11.26
CA ALA A 46 -13.16 -14.16 -10.42
C ALA A 46 -12.85 -14.03 -8.91
N ASN A 47 -11.62 -13.64 -8.57
CA ASN A 47 -11.15 -13.44 -7.20
C ASN A 47 -11.35 -12.00 -6.69
N VAL A 48 -11.87 -11.09 -7.52
CA VAL A 48 -12.23 -9.72 -7.13
C VAL A 48 -13.72 -9.69 -6.80
N LYS A 49 -14.06 -9.41 -5.54
CA LYS A 49 -15.45 -9.18 -5.10
C LYS A 49 -15.71 -7.70 -4.93
N MET A 50 -16.84 -7.23 -5.45
CA MET A 50 -17.25 -5.83 -5.37
C MET A 50 -18.57 -5.67 -4.63
N CYS A 51 -18.76 -4.48 -4.06
CA CYS A 51 -20.06 -3.97 -3.65
C CYS A 51 -20.08 -2.47 -3.93
N LEU A 52 -20.90 -2.06 -4.92
CA LEU A 52 -21.05 -0.68 -5.32
C LEU A 52 -22.48 -0.23 -5.05
N SER A 53 -22.67 0.89 -4.36
CA SER A 53 -24.03 1.45 -4.18
C SER A 53 -24.73 1.77 -5.51
N SER A 54 -23.96 2.04 -6.58
CA SER A 54 -24.48 2.28 -7.93
C SER A 54 -25.00 1.03 -8.65
N GLU A 55 -24.77 -0.17 -8.12
CA GLU A 55 -25.34 -1.42 -8.63
C GLU A 55 -26.73 -1.73 -8.04
N PHE A 56 -27.19 -0.93 -7.08
CA PHE A 56 -28.53 -1.02 -6.49
C PHE A 56 -29.44 0.04 -7.12
N ASP A 57 -30.75 -0.17 -6.99
CA ASP A 57 -31.72 0.86 -7.34
C ASP A 57 -31.49 2.12 -6.49
N PRO A 58 -31.61 3.34 -7.06
CA PRO A 58 -31.50 4.56 -6.28
C PRO A 58 -32.51 4.56 -5.13
N PRO A 59 -32.08 4.86 -3.89
CA PRO A 59 -32.98 4.82 -2.74
C PRO A 59 -33.98 5.99 -2.78
N ASP A 60 -35.27 5.70 -2.57
CA ASP A 60 -36.31 6.71 -2.35
C ASP A 60 -36.29 7.25 -0.90
N GLY A 61 -35.68 6.49 0.02
CA GLY A 61 -35.50 6.84 1.42
C GLY A 61 -34.57 5.88 2.15
N LEU A 62 -34.48 6.01 3.47
CA LEU A 62 -33.55 5.22 4.30
C LEU A 62 -33.85 3.71 4.27
N GLU A 63 -35.13 3.32 4.18
CA GLU A 63 -35.52 1.90 4.16
C GLU A 63 -35.11 1.16 2.88
N ASP A 64 -34.87 1.90 1.80
CA ASP A 64 -34.43 1.38 0.50
C ASP A 64 -32.90 1.55 0.30
N ALA A 65 -32.18 1.99 1.33
CA ALA A 65 -30.75 2.30 1.23
C ALA A 65 -29.91 1.03 1.12
N HIS A 66 -29.06 0.97 0.09
CA HIS A 66 -28.12 -0.12 -0.14
C HIS A 66 -26.73 0.40 -0.56
N PRO A 67 -25.64 -0.31 -0.19
CA PRO A 67 -25.64 -1.58 0.53
C PRO A 67 -25.75 -1.44 2.05
N LEU A 68 -26.44 -2.41 2.68
CA LEU A 68 -26.50 -2.60 4.12
C LEU A 68 -25.20 -3.19 4.66
N GLN A 69 -24.93 -2.99 5.96
CA GLN A 69 -23.76 -3.59 6.65
C GLN A 69 -23.65 -5.11 6.36
N SER A 70 -24.76 -5.84 6.50
CA SER A 70 -24.78 -7.29 6.33
C SER A 70 -24.45 -7.78 4.90
N GLU A 71 -24.74 -6.94 3.90
CA GLU A 71 -24.46 -7.22 2.48
C GLU A 71 -22.99 -7.02 2.18
N ILE A 72 -22.38 -5.97 2.74
CA ILE A 72 -20.94 -5.72 2.64
C ILE A 72 -20.16 -6.83 3.38
N GLU A 73 -20.57 -7.17 4.61
CA GLU A 73 -19.94 -8.25 5.39
C GLU A 73 -20.01 -9.61 4.69
N ARG A 74 -21.01 -9.83 3.82
CA ARG A 74 -21.13 -11.07 3.03
C ARG A 74 -19.97 -11.26 2.06
N LEU A 75 -19.30 -10.20 1.62
CA LEU A 75 -18.11 -10.28 0.77
C LEU A 75 -16.94 -10.98 1.49
N PHE A 76 -16.84 -10.81 2.81
CA PHE A 76 -15.75 -11.37 3.61
C PHE A 76 -15.98 -12.82 4.02
N ARG A 77 -17.24 -13.26 4.13
CA ARG A 77 -17.61 -14.60 4.65
C ARG A 77 -16.81 -15.74 4.02
N PRO A 78 -16.64 -15.85 2.68
CA PRO A 78 -15.88 -16.95 2.09
C PRO A 78 -14.42 -17.01 2.57
N LEU A 79 -13.74 -15.87 2.66
CA LEU A 79 -12.36 -15.80 3.13
C LEU A 79 -12.26 -16.00 4.64
N SER A 80 -13.19 -15.42 5.41
CA SER A 80 -13.25 -15.60 6.86
C SER A 80 -13.52 -17.05 7.27
N THR A 81 -14.37 -17.77 6.52
CA THR A 81 -14.59 -19.22 6.73
C THR A 81 -13.32 -20.02 6.47
N ARG A 82 -12.61 -19.76 5.36
CA ARG A 82 -11.32 -20.42 5.06
C ARG A 82 -10.28 -20.16 6.16
N ALA A 83 -10.14 -18.90 6.58
CA ALA A 83 -9.27 -18.51 7.67
C ALA A 83 -9.62 -19.21 9.00
N ALA A 84 -10.91 -19.31 9.33
CA ALA A 84 -11.38 -20.00 10.52
C ALA A 84 -11.09 -21.51 10.52
N HIS A 85 -10.96 -22.11 9.33
CA HIS A 85 -10.52 -23.50 9.16
C HIS A 85 -8.99 -23.66 9.13
N GLY A 86 -8.23 -22.59 9.36
CA GLY A 86 -6.77 -22.61 9.39
C GLY A 86 -6.11 -22.65 8.01
N GLU A 87 -6.84 -22.29 6.95
CA GLU A 87 -6.27 -22.27 5.60
C GLU A 87 -5.28 -21.12 5.43
N HIS A 88 -4.10 -21.44 4.89
CA HIS A 88 -3.12 -20.47 4.42
C HIS A 88 -3.17 -20.36 2.90
N ILE A 89 -3.36 -19.14 2.42
CA ILE A 89 -3.36 -18.75 1.01
C ILE A 89 -2.00 -18.12 0.74
N ASP A 90 -1.18 -18.81 -0.04
CA ASP A 90 0.16 -18.36 -0.46
C ASP A 90 0.04 -17.23 -1.51
N GLY A 91 -0.57 -16.11 -1.14
CA GLY A 91 -0.90 -14.99 -2.02
C GLY A 91 -1.24 -13.70 -1.27
N ARG A 92 -1.81 -12.73 -1.99
CA ARG A 92 -2.09 -11.37 -1.55
C ARG A 92 -3.59 -11.15 -1.33
N LEU A 93 -3.94 -10.34 -0.34
CA LEU A 93 -5.29 -9.81 -0.16
C LEU A 93 -5.31 -8.29 -0.35
N PHE A 94 -6.10 -7.80 -1.30
CA PHE A 94 -6.36 -6.38 -1.49
C PHE A 94 -7.73 -6.01 -0.92
N LEU A 95 -7.75 -5.02 -0.04
CA LEU A 95 -8.96 -4.42 0.51
C LEU A 95 -8.99 -2.97 0.08
N PHE A 96 -10.03 -2.58 -0.66
CA PHE A 96 -10.26 -1.20 -1.05
C PHE A 96 -11.63 -0.76 -0.58
N VAL A 97 -11.70 0.39 0.07
CA VAL A 97 -12.95 1.01 0.47
C VAL A 97 -12.95 2.50 0.17
N ALA A 98 -14.07 2.99 -0.33
CA ALA A 98 -14.34 4.41 -0.48
C ALA A 98 -15.77 4.75 -0.05
N GLY A 99 -15.96 5.90 0.59
CA GLY A 99 -17.26 6.38 1.06
C GLY A 99 -17.16 7.29 2.29
N HIS A 100 -18.25 7.39 3.04
CA HIS A 100 -18.20 8.03 4.36
C HIS A 100 -17.57 7.09 5.38
N GLY A 101 -16.75 7.65 6.27
CA GLY A 101 -16.09 6.88 7.31
C GLY A 101 -15.80 7.70 8.56
N PHE A 102 -15.46 6.99 9.63
CA PHE A 102 -15.14 7.58 10.93
C PHE A 102 -14.03 6.76 11.62
N ALA A 103 -13.41 7.37 12.63
CA ALA A 103 -12.43 6.71 13.49
C ALA A 103 -12.98 6.54 14.90
N ASP A 104 -12.54 5.49 15.60
CA ASP A 104 -12.93 5.28 17.00
C ASP A 104 -12.26 6.30 17.93
N PRO A 105 -13.00 6.96 18.84
CA PRO A 105 -12.43 7.92 19.80
C PRO A 105 -11.39 7.32 20.75
N GLN A 106 -11.41 6.00 20.96
CA GLN A 106 -10.50 5.29 21.87
C GLN A 106 -9.39 4.54 21.13
N ASP A 107 -9.47 4.43 19.80
CA ASP A 107 -8.46 3.80 18.96
C ASP A 107 -8.15 4.70 17.76
N MET A 108 -7.12 5.52 17.94
CA MET A 108 -6.66 6.50 16.94
C MET A 108 -6.15 5.87 15.65
N ASP A 109 -5.91 4.56 15.66
CA ASP A 109 -5.42 3.83 14.49
C ASP A 109 -6.54 3.21 13.66
N SER A 110 -7.74 3.08 14.23
CA SER A 110 -8.89 2.47 13.59
C SER A 110 -9.61 3.37 12.58
N ALA A 111 -10.35 2.74 11.67
CA ALA A 111 -11.35 3.36 10.82
C ALA A 111 -12.47 2.37 10.45
N ALA A 112 -13.68 2.89 10.25
CA ALA A 112 -14.83 2.14 9.77
C ALA A 112 -15.56 2.89 8.65
N LEU A 113 -16.10 2.13 7.70
CA LEU A 113 -16.88 2.64 6.57
C LEU A 113 -18.36 2.58 6.93
N TYR A 114 -19.09 3.67 6.78
CA TYR A 114 -20.55 3.66 6.95
C TYR A 114 -21.22 2.81 5.87
N ALA A 115 -22.23 2.04 6.27
CA ALA A 115 -23.19 1.45 5.33
C ALA A 115 -24.16 2.51 4.82
N ALA A 116 -24.88 2.22 3.73
CA ALA A 116 -25.75 3.21 3.08
C ALA A 116 -26.92 3.67 3.96
N ASP A 117 -27.36 2.81 4.89
CA ASP A 117 -28.44 3.07 5.85
C ASP A 117 -27.97 3.82 7.12
N ALA A 118 -26.75 4.34 7.14
CA ALA A 118 -26.24 5.11 8.27
C ALA A 118 -26.95 6.48 8.39
N THR A 119 -27.19 6.89 9.63
CA THR A 119 -27.63 8.23 10.02
C THR A 119 -26.67 8.85 11.04
N ASP A 120 -26.86 10.13 11.36
CA ASP A 120 -26.11 10.81 12.43
C ASP A 120 -26.35 10.21 13.83
N GLU A 121 -27.47 9.50 14.03
CA GLU A 121 -27.80 8.79 15.27
C GLU A 121 -27.44 7.29 15.22
N PHE A 122 -27.62 6.66 14.05
CA PHE A 122 -27.46 5.22 13.85
C PHE A 122 -26.33 4.93 12.87
N HIS A 123 -25.18 4.62 13.43
CA HIS A 123 -23.92 4.46 12.72
C HIS A 123 -23.76 3.02 12.19
N THR A 124 -24.62 2.54 11.31
CA THR A 124 -24.40 1.22 10.68
C THR A 124 -23.10 1.28 9.86
N HIS A 125 -22.19 0.33 10.08
CA HIS A 125 -20.84 0.44 9.52
C HIS A 125 -20.13 -0.92 9.39
N VAL A 126 -19.04 -0.93 8.63
CA VAL A 126 -18.16 -2.07 8.46
C VAL A 126 -16.74 -1.69 8.85
N ALA A 127 -16.19 -2.42 9.83
CA ALA A 127 -14.83 -2.27 10.31
C ALA A 127 -13.84 -3.08 9.43
N VAL A 128 -13.58 -2.63 8.21
CA VAL A 128 -12.74 -3.37 7.23
C VAL A 128 -11.32 -3.60 7.74
N GLU A 129 -10.77 -2.68 8.53
CA GLU A 129 -9.48 -2.86 9.19
C GLU A 129 -9.45 -4.05 10.17
N LEU A 130 -10.57 -4.33 10.86
CA LEU A 130 -10.67 -5.48 11.76
C LEU A 130 -10.70 -6.80 10.98
N TYR A 131 -11.24 -6.81 9.75
CA TYR A 131 -11.08 -7.95 8.83
C TYR A 131 -9.64 -8.12 8.37
N ALA A 132 -8.96 -7.03 7.97
CA ALA A 132 -7.54 -7.07 7.61
C ALA A 132 -6.68 -7.64 8.76
N SER A 133 -6.92 -7.15 9.97
CA SER A 133 -6.25 -7.59 11.20
C SER A 133 -6.57 -9.04 11.55
N TYR A 134 -7.79 -9.51 11.28
CA TYR A 134 -8.17 -10.91 11.44
C TYR A 134 -7.37 -11.83 10.52
N PHE A 135 -7.33 -11.54 9.22
CA PHE A 135 -6.56 -12.32 8.25
C PHE A 135 -5.05 -12.29 8.53
N ARG A 136 -4.53 -11.14 8.98
CA ARG A 136 -3.15 -11.01 9.45
C ARG A 136 -2.87 -11.91 10.64
N ARG A 137 -3.71 -11.82 11.68
CA ARG A 137 -3.55 -12.57 12.93
C ARG A 137 -3.53 -14.08 12.71
N LEU A 138 -4.31 -14.55 11.74
CA LEU A 138 -4.42 -15.97 11.40
C LEU A 138 -3.42 -16.43 10.34
N TRP A 139 -2.54 -15.55 9.86
CA TRP A 139 -1.59 -15.86 8.77
C TRP A 139 -2.31 -16.45 7.54
N THR A 140 -3.49 -15.91 7.23
CA THR A 140 -4.30 -16.39 6.09
C THR A 140 -3.66 -16.04 4.75
N PHE A 141 -2.98 -14.89 4.66
CA PHE A 141 -2.31 -14.40 3.45
C PHE A 141 -0.85 -14.04 3.74
N ASN A 142 -0.01 -13.99 2.71
CA ASN A 142 1.36 -13.50 2.83
C ASN A 142 1.43 -11.99 2.95
N GLU A 143 0.60 -11.29 2.17
CA GLU A 143 0.58 -9.83 2.09
C GLU A 143 -0.86 -9.33 2.15
N ILE A 144 -1.09 -8.27 2.92
CA ILE A 144 -2.40 -7.64 3.05
C ILE A 144 -2.28 -6.14 2.76
N PHE A 145 -3.05 -5.69 1.79
CA PHE A 145 -3.13 -4.30 1.36
C PHE A 145 -4.49 -3.75 1.78
N LEU A 146 -4.50 -2.63 2.49
CA LEU A 146 -5.71 -1.87 2.82
C LEU A 146 -5.58 -0.46 2.27
N ILE A 147 -6.48 -0.08 1.38
CA ILE A 147 -6.60 1.28 0.85
C ILE A 147 -7.96 1.80 1.31
N PHE A 148 -7.94 2.79 2.21
CA PHE A 148 -9.11 3.32 2.90
C PHE A 148 -9.31 4.79 2.52
N ASP A 149 -10.12 5.03 1.48
CA ASP A 149 -10.46 6.37 0.99
C ASP A 149 -11.77 6.89 1.60
N ALA A 150 -11.71 7.22 2.87
CA ALA A 150 -12.81 7.80 3.60
C ALA A 150 -12.30 8.71 4.72
N CYS A 151 -13.19 9.54 5.25
CA CYS A 151 -12.91 10.36 6.42
C CYS A 151 -12.53 9.50 7.63
N ARG A 152 -11.76 10.10 8.54
CA ARG A 152 -11.44 9.53 9.86
C ARG A 152 -11.83 10.51 10.96
N THR A 153 -12.96 11.18 10.74
CA THR A 153 -13.53 12.09 11.73
C THR A 153 -13.88 11.33 12.99
N ASN A 154 -13.65 11.95 14.14
CA ASN A 154 -13.93 11.36 15.43
C ASN A 154 -15.13 12.08 16.06
N LEU A 155 -16.20 11.34 16.30
CA LEU A 155 -17.34 11.78 17.10
C LEU A 155 -17.34 10.99 18.43
N PRO A 156 -17.37 11.67 19.61
CA PRO A 156 -17.11 11.02 20.91
C PRO A 156 -18.02 9.84 21.29
N PHE A 157 -19.20 9.75 20.67
CA PHE A 157 -20.22 8.74 20.95
C PHE A 157 -20.27 7.62 19.90
N GLN A 158 -19.48 7.71 18.83
CA GLN A 158 -19.40 6.67 17.81
C GLN A 158 -18.30 5.69 18.19
N ARG A 159 -18.64 4.39 18.25
CA ARG A 159 -17.66 3.32 18.48
C ARG A 159 -17.70 2.34 17.34
N ILE A 160 -16.53 1.84 16.98
CA ILE A 160 -16.42 0.79 15.99
C ILE A 160 -16.85 -0.53 16.64
N SER A 161 -17.85 -1.16 16.05
CA SER A 161 -18.33 -2.47 16.44
C SER A 161 -17.46 -3.56 15.81
N SER A 162 -17.11 -4.57 16.60
CA SER A 162 -16.38 -5.72 16.10
C SER A 162 -17.22 -6.45 15.04
N PRO A 163 -16.62 -6.88 13.91
CA PRO A 163 -17.31 -7.72 12.95
C PRO A 163 -17.67 -9.08 13.58
N PRO A 164 -18.66 -9.81 13.03
CA PRO A 164 -19.09 -11.11 13.53
C PRO A 164 -18.09 -12.23 13.15
N LEU A 165 -16.85 -12.08 13.58
CA LEU A 165 -15.75 -13.01 13.33
C LEU A 165 -15.54 -13.94 14.54
N PRO A 166 -15.16 -15.22 14.31
CA PRO A 166 -14.84 -16.13 15.41
C PRO A 166 -13.62 -15.64 16.19
N GLU A 167 -13.67 -15.76 17.52
CA GLU A 167 -12.50 -15.51 18.36
C GLU A 167 -11.54 -16.70 18.28
N LEU A 168 -10.42 -16.49 17.58
CA LEU A 168 -9.39 -17.50 17.37
C LEU A 168 -8.02 -16.97 17.83
N GLN A 169 -7.19 -17.87 18.35
CA GLN A 169 -5.83 -17.57 18.74
C GLN A 169 -5.00 -17.14 17.53
N ALA A 170 -4.03 -16.26 17.78
CA ALA A 170 -3.09 -15.85 16.75
C ALA A 170 -2.25 -17.04 16.27
N HIS A 171 -2.04 -17.11 14.96
CA HIS A 171 -1.16 -18.10 14.37
C HIS A 171 0.31 -17.77 14.68
N ALA A 172 1.15 -18.79 14.88
CA ALA A 172 2.57 -18.61 15.23
C ALA A 172 3.37 -17.79 14.19
N ASN A 173 2.90 -17.77 12.94
CA ASN A 173 3.50 -17.02 11.82
C ASN A 173 2.85 -15.65 11.59
N THR A 174 2.02 -15.13 12.50
CA THR A 174 1.37 -13.80 12.35
C THR A 174 2.37 -12.67 12.02
N ASN A 175 3.59 -12.76 12.58
CA ASN A 175 4.66 -11.80 12.36
C ASN A 175 5.32 -11.90 10.96
N LYS A 176 5.00 -12.92 10.16
CA LYS A 176 5.48 -13.09 8.78
C LYS A 176 4.59 -12.40 7.76
N VAL A 177 3.35 -12.04 8.11
CA VAL A 177 2.45 -11.33 7.22
C VAL A 177 2.97 -9.91 7.00
N LYS A 178 3.12 -9.53 5.74
CA LYS A 178 3.51 -8.19 5.32
C LYS A 178 2.26 -7.34 5.12
N MET A 179 2.36 -6.04 5.38
CA MET A 179 1.20 -5.15 5.28
C MET A 179 1.52 -3.80 4.66
N PHE A 180 0.52 -3.26 3.95
CA PHE A 180 0.47 -1.87 3.51
C PHE A 180 -0.92 -1.34 3.80
N TYR A 181 -1.06 -0.46 4.79
CA TYR A 181 -2.34 0.19 5.11
C TYR A 181 -2.22 1.68 4.79
N GLY A 182 -2.91 2.12 3.74
CA GLY A 182 -3.02 3.52 3.34
C GLY A 182 -4.39 4.09 3.65
N TYR A 183 -4.43 5.18 4.39
CA TYR A 183 -5.63 5.93 4.73
C TYR A 183 -5.55 7.30 4.06
N ALA A 184 -6.66 7.76 3.47
CA ALA A 184 -6.72 9.04 2.78
C ALA A 184 -6.39 10.25 3.65
N THR A 185 -6.52 10.11 4.97
CA THR A 185 -6.33 11.21 5.92
C THR A 185 -5.89 10.69 7.29
N GLY A 186 -5.37 11.58 8.13
CA GLY A 186 -5.02 11.27 9.52
C GLY A 186 -6.23 11.17 10.45
N PHE A 187 -6.01 10.73 11.68
CA PHE A 187 -7.06 10.69 12.72
C PHE A 187 -7.70 12.07 12.92
N GLY A 188 -9.02 12.10 13.08
CA GLY A 188 -9.80 13.33 13.29
C GLY A 188 -9.91 14.23 12.06
N SER A 189 -9.37 13.80 10.91
CA SER A 189 -9.36 14.57 9.67
C SER A 189 -10.33 14.01 8.63
N ALA A 190 -10.65 14.83 7.65
CA ALA A 190 -11.58 14.48 6.59
C ALA A 190 -10.84 14.24 5.26
N ALA A 191 -11.33 13.26 4.50
CA ALA A 191 -10.92 13.01 3.11
C ALA A 191 -11.67 13.97 2.16
N ARG A 192 -11.22 14.07 0.91
CA ARG A 192 -11.79 15.01 -0.09
C ARG A 192 -11.91 14.35 -1.45
N GLU A 193 -12.98 14.71 -2.17
CA GLU A 193 -13.19 14.41 -3.58
C GLU A 193 -13.08 15.68 -4.44
N ARG A 194 -12.68 15.53 -5.70
CA ARG A 194 -12.76 16.56 -6.73
C ARG A 194 -12.98 15.94 -8.09
N LYS A 195 -13.31 16.77 -9.08
CA LYS A 195 -13.41 16.34 -10.46
C LYS A 195 -12.04 16.25 -11.12
N PHE A 196 -11.77 15.11 -11.74
CA PHE A 196 -10.67 14.86 -12.65
C PHE A 196 -11.29 14.56 -14.01
N ASP A 197 -11.00 15.39 -15.01
CA ASP A 197 -11.59 15.28 -16.36
C ASP A 197 -13.13 15.18 -16.35
N GLY A 198 -13.75 15.90 -15.42
CA GLY A 198 -15.21 15.96 -15.26
C GLY A 198 -15.83 14.86 -14.39
N VAL A 199 -15.06 13.82 -14.03
CA VAL A 199 -15.52 12.71 -13.18
C VAL A 199 -15.03 12.91 -11.74
N ALA A 200 -15.93 12.78 -10.77
CA ALA A 200 -15.56 12.90 -9.36
C ALA A 200 -14.78 11.68 -8.90
N HIS A 201 -13.71 11.91 -8.15
CA HIS A 201 -12.88 10.90 -7.51
C HIS A 201 -12.31 11.44 -6.19
N GLY A 202 -12.04 10.52 -5.26
CA GLY A 202 -11.23 10.78 -4.09
C GLY A 202 -9.82 11.21 -4.48
N VAL A 203 -9.32 12.28 -3.86
CA VAL A 203 -7.96 12.78 -4.08
C VAL A 203 -6.94 11.69 -3.76
N PHE A 204 -7.19 10.93 -2.69
CA PHE A 204 -6.31 9.84 -2.30
C PHE A 204 -6.32 8.71 -3.31
N THR A 205 -7.49 8.24 -3.76
CA THR A 205 -7.57 7.20 -4.80
C THR A 205 -6.82 7.60 -6.07
N LYS A 206 -7.02 8.82 -6.58
CA LYS A 206 -6.27 9.29 -7.76
C LYS A 206 -4.77 9.36 -7.53
N THR A 207 -4.36 9.77 -6.34
CA THR A 207 -2.93 9.79 -5.97
C THR A 207 -2.37 8.37 -5.91
N MET A 208 -3.09 7.43 -5.29
CA MET A 208 -2.69 6.03 -5.21
C MET A 208 -2.54 5.40 -6.59
N ILE A 209 -3.52 5.58 -7.48
CA ILE A 209 -3.48 5.05 -8.84
C ILE A 209 -2.32 5.67 -9.63
N ALA A 210 -2.17 6.99 -9.59
CA ALA A 210 -1.05 7.67 -10.23
C ALA A 210 0.31 7.18 -9.68
N ALA A 211 0.41 6.92 -8.37
CA ALA A 211 1.61 6.35 -7.76
C ALA A 211 1.88 4.93 -8.24
N LEU A 212 0.86 4.06 -8.27
CA LEU A 212 0.97 2.68 -8.74
C LEU A 212 1.36 2.62 -10.23
N GLU A 213 0.91 3.56 -11.04
CA GLU A 213 1.24 3.65 -12.46
C GLU A 213 2.65 4.23 -12.68
N SER A 214 3.01 5.31 -11.97
CA SER A 214 4.24 6.06 -12.22
C SER A 214 5.43 5.68 -11.34
N ALA A 215 5.27 4.83 -10.34
CA ALA A 215 6.37 4.45 -9.45
C ALA A 215 7.50 3.75 -10.22
N THR A 216 8.71 4.28 -10.05
CA THR A 216 9.92 3.64 -10.56
C THR A 216 10.22 2.41 -9.72
N PRO A 217 10.41 1.22 -10.32
CA PRO A 217 10.85 0.05 -9.57
C PRO A 217 12.28 0.25 -9.05
N ASN A 218 12.64 -0.46 -7.98
CA ASN A 218 14.05 -0.58 -7.61
C ASN A 218 14.84 -1.36 -8.68
N ARG A 219 16.16 -1.47 -8.50
CA ARG A 219 17.04 -2.19 -9.44
C ARG A 219 16.72 -3.68 -9.64
N LEU A 220 15.94 -4.29 -8.75
CA LEU A 220 15.44 -5.66 -8.90
C LEU A 220 14.12 -5.71 -9.70
N GLY A 221 13.65 -4.58 -10.22
CA GLY A 221 12.36 -4.44 -10.89
C GLY A 221 11.16 -4.42 -9.93
N ARG A 222 11.39 -4.30 -8.61
CA ARG A 222 10.32 -4.37 -7.61
C ARG A 222 9.79 -2.98 -7.27
N VAL A 223 8.47 -2.84 -7.33
CA VAL A 223 7.74 -1.70 -6.77
C VAL A 223 7.19 -2.11 -5.41
N THR A 224 7.82 -1.64 -4.34
CA THR A 224 7.53 -2.05 -2.97
C THR A 224 6.58 -1.09 -2.25
N GLY A 225 6.17 -1.45 -1.03
CA GLY A 225 5.31 -0.62 -0.19
C GLY A 225 5.92 0.76 0.12
N SER A 226 7.19 0.82 0.49
CA SER A 226 7.89 2.08 0.74
C SER A 226 7.99 2.95 -0.51
N ILE A 227 8.30 2.37 -1.68
CA ILE A 227 8.32 3.10 -2.95
C ILE A 227 6.95 3.74 -3.25
N ILE A 228 5.87 3.00 -3.06
CA ILE A 228 4.51 3.54 -3.26
C ILE A 228 4.20 4.62 -2.24
N LYS A 229 4.52 4.40 -0.96
CA LYS A 229 4.33 5.40 0.10
C LYS A 229 5.01 6.72 -0.24
N ASP A 230 6.29 6.68 -0.62
CA ASP A 230 7.07 7.87 -0.94
C ASP A 230 6.50 8.55 -2.20
N ARG A 231 6.15 7.78 -3.22
CA ARG A 231 5.54 8.31 -4.44
C ARG A 231 4.22 9.02 -4.15
N VAL A 232 3.36 8.43 -3.31
CA VAL A 232 2.10 9.05 -2.88
C VAL A 232 2.36 10.37 -2.18
N HIS A 233 3.26 10.41 -1.19
CA HIS A 233 3.58 11.65 -0.49
C HIS A 233 4.14 12.74 -1.40
N ASN A 234 4.95 12.36 -2.39
CA ASN A 234 5.56 13.29 -3.34
C ASN A 234 4.56 13.92 -4.32
N ILE A 235 3.53 13.17 -4.76
CA ILE A 235 2.57 13.68 -5.76
C ILE A 235 1.22 14.11 -5.17
N PHE A 236 0.95 13.82 -3.88
CA PHE A 236 -0.36 14.11 -3.27
C PHE A 236 -0.73 15.60 -3.35
N GLY A 237 0.22 16.51 -3.10
CA GLY A 237 -0.03 17.95 -3.18
C GLY A 237 -0.39 18.42 -4.59
N GLU A 238 0.28 17.86 -5.61
CA GLU A 238 -0.02 18.14 -7.02
C GLU A 238 -1.42 17.63 -7.40
N VAL A 239 -1.77 16.41 -7.00
CA VAL A 239 -3.07 15.79 -7.29
C VAL A 239 -4.21 16.49 -6.56
N ALA A 240 -3.98 16.95 -5.33
CA ALA A 240 -4.96 17.72 -4.55
C ALA A 240 -5.23 19.10 -5.17
N GLY A 241 -4.21 19.72 -5.76
CA GLY A 241 -4.28 21.05 -6.34
C GLY A 241 -4.53 22.13 -5.29
N ASP A 242 -5.63 22.86 -5.44
CA ASP A 242 -6.05 23.96 -4.59
C ASP A 242 -6.85 23.53 -3.35
N LEU A 243 -7.16 22.24 -3.20
CA LEU A 243 -7.90 21.73 -2.06
C LEU A 243 -7.08 21.80 -0.77
N VAL A 244 -7.74 22.23 0.32
CA VAL A 244 -7.22 22.08 1.68
C VAL A 244 -7.42 20.64 2.13
N VAL A 245 -6.32 19.87 2.12
CA VAL A 245 -6.28 18.45 2.47
C VAL A 245 -5.28 18.18 3.59
N THR A 246 -5.57 17.17 4.41
CA THR A 246 -4.56 16.55 5.28
C THR A 246 -3.83 15.48 4.48
N ALA A 247 -2.51 15.36 4.67
CA ALA A 247 -1.74 14.31 4.02
C ALA A 247 -2.24 12.90 4.40
N PRO A 248 -2.16 11.92 3.47
CA PRO A 248 -2.56 10.55 3.75
C PRO A 248 -1.64 9.93 4.80
N THR A 249 -2.17 8.96 5.55
CA THR A 249 -1.39 8.17 6.52
C THR A 249 -1.13 6.80 5.91
N ILE A 250 0.14 6.43 5.74
CA ILE A 250 0.52 5.13 5.16
C ILE A 250 1.42 4.37 6.14
N LYS A 251 0.95 3.20 6.56
CA LYS A 251 1.64 2.26 7.45
C LYS A 251 2.23 1.13 6.61
N VAL A 252 3.56 1.02 6.65
CA VAL A 252 4.34 -0.07 6.04
C VAL A 252 5.34 -0.59 7.06
N ASP A 253 5.65 -1.88 7.00
CA ASP A 253 6.77 -2.48 7.73
C ASP A 253 7.98 -2.48 6.79
N SER A 254 8.92 -1.55 7.00
CA SER A 254 10.09 -1.37 6.11
C SER A 254 11.03 -2.58 6.10
N ASP A 255 11.01 -3.37 7.18
CA ASP A 255 11.81 -4.59 7.28
C ASP A 255 11.12 -5.76 6.53
N LYS A 256 9.84 -5.59 6.17
CA LYS A 256 8.98 -6.59 5.55
C LYS A 256 8.14 -5.98 4.43
N GLU A 257 8.84 -5.45 3.44
CA GLU A 257 8.24 -4.80 2.27
C GLU A 257 7.28 -5.73 1.52
N VAL A 258 6.04 -5.25 1.33
CA VAL A 258 5.08 -5.81 0.38
C VAL A 258 5.55 -5.59 -1.06
N LEU A 259 5.08 -6.42 -1.98
CA LEU A 259 5.34 -6.26 -3.41
C LEU A 259 4.05 -5.91 -4.15
N PHE A 260 3.94 -4.67 -4.64
CA PHE A 260 2.82 -4.27 -5.49
C PHE A 260 2.98 -4.83 -6.90
N LEU A 261 4.14 -4.56 -7.52
CA LEU A 261 4.40 -4.88 -8.93
C LEU A 261 5.84 -5.36 -9.12
N GLN A 262 6.02 -6.22 -10.12
CA GLN A 262 7.30 -6.52 -10.71
C GLN A 262 7.29 -5.94 -12.12
N ARG A 263 8.17 -4.97 -12.40
CA ARG A 263 8.39 -4.39 -13.72
C ARG A 263 9.69 -4.95 -14.28
N GLU A 264 9.92 -4.78 -15.58
CA GLU A 264 11.30 -4.87 -16.07
C GLU A 264 12.12 -3.92 -15.19
N ALA A 265 13.20 -4.44 -14.61
CA ALA A 265 14.13 -3.59 -13.87
C ALA A 265 14.42 -2.43 -14.79
N ALA A 266 14.10 -1.20 -14.35
CA ALA A 266 14.50 -0.02 -15.09
C ALA A 266 15.99 -0.25 -15.35
N GLU A 267 16.42 -0.33 -16.62
CA GLU A 267 17.82 -0.48 -16.97
C GLU A 267 18.55 0.68 -16.34
N ALA A 268 19.05 0.50 -15.11
CA ALA A 268 19.33 1.53 -14.11
C ALA A 268 19.33 2.95 -14.72
N VAL A 269 18.17 3.61 -14.78
CA VAL A 269 18.07 4.95 -15.36
C VAL A 269 18.48 5.93 -14.26
N GLY A 270 19.76 5.87 -13.92
CA GLY A 270 20.43 6.76 -12.98
C GLY A 270 21.83 7.05 -13.52
N PRO A 271 22.39 8.24 -13.22
CA PRO A 271 23.76 8.53 -13.61
C PRO A 271 24.69 7.47 -13.03
N GLU A 272 25.65 7.06 -13.84
CA GLU A 272 26.71 6.16 -13.39
C GLU A 272 27.58 6.90 -12.37
N THR A 273 27.63 6.38 -11.14
CA THR A 273 28.54 6.88 -10.11
C THR A 273 29.91 6.28 -10.39
N MET A 274 30.90 7.13 -10.64
CA MET A 274 32.26 6.63 -10.88
C MET A 274 32.94 6.34 -9.55
N PHE A 275 33.64 5.23 -9.49
CA PHE A 275 34.49 4.83 -8.37
C PHE A 275 35.94 4.89 -8.81
N GLN A 276 36.81 5.31 -7.89
CA GLN A 276 38.25 5.21 -8.06
C GLN A 276 38.83 4.38 -6.92
N ILE A 277 39.68 3.42 -7.26
CA ILE A 277 40.29 2.49 -6.31
C ILE A 277 41.81 2.37 -6.54
N ARG A 278 42.54 1.98 -5.50
CA ARG A 278 43.99 1.72 -5.58
C ARG A 278 44.26 0.43 -6.38
N ASP A 279 45.40 0.39 -7.06
CA ASP A 279 45.83 -0.70 -7.94
C ASP A 279 46.02 -2.04 -7.23
N GLN A 280 46.38 -2.02 -5.94
CA GLN A 280 46.50 -3.21 -5.10
C GLN A 280 45.21 -4.06 -5.00
N TYR A 281 44.06 -3.50 -5.38
CA TYR A 281 42.77 -4.17 -5.34
C TYR A 281 42.29 -4.70 -6.69
N LEU A 282 43.07 -4.56 -7.76
CA LEU A 282 42.74 -5.14 -9.06
C LEU A 282 42.55 -6.66 -8.96
N GLY A 283 41.49 -7.17 -9.59
CA GLY A 283 41.09 -8.58 -9.55
C GLY A 283 40.26 -8.98 -8.33
N GLN A 284 40.13 -8.11 -7.32
CA GLN A 284 39.27 -8.36 -6.17
C GLN A 284 37.79 -8.09 -6.48
N THR A 285 36.90 -8.64 -5.66
CA THR A 285 35.45 -8.40 -5.78
C THR A 285 34.97 -7.51 -4.64
N LEU A 286 34.36 -6.37 -4.98
CA LEU A 286 33.67 -5.51 -4.04
C LEU A 286 32.24 -5.99 -3.80
N ILE A 287 31.77 -5.83 -2.56
CA ILE A 287 30.39 -6.02 -2.14
C ILE A 287 29.89 -4.68 -1.61
N PHE A 288 28.86 -4.11 -2.22
CA PHE A 288 28.17 -2.92 -1.72
C PHE A 288 26.92 -3.37 -0.99
N GLU A 289 26.84 -3.11 0.30
CA GLU A 289 25.69 -3.40 1.16
C GLU A 289 24.96 -2.10 1.49
N SER A 290 23.69 -1.98 1.07
CA SER A 290 22.82 -0.87 1.46
C SER A 290 22.55 -0.92 2.97
N PHE A 291 22.46 0.24 3.60
CA PHE A 291 22.10 0.37 5.02
C PHE A 291 20.67 -0.10 5.37
N GLY A 292 19.86 -0.50 4.38
CA GLY A 292 18.57 -1.17 4.56
C GLY A 292 18.62 -2.71 4.51
N GLY A 293 19.78 -3.33 4.28
CA GLY A 293 19.98 -4.79 4.36
C GLY A 293 19.36 -5.63 3.23
N VAL A 294 18.69 -5.00 2.26
CA VAL A 294 18.02 -5.70 1.15
C VAL A 294 18.88 -5.77 -0.11
N GLU A 295 19.88 -4.88 -0.23
CA GLU A 295 20.61 -4.66 -1.47
C GLU A 295 22.09 -5.02 -1.37
N VAL A 296 22.50 -6.06 -2.12
CA VAL A 296 23.91 -6.43 -2.34
C VAL A 296 24.28 -6.28 -3.81
N ILE A 297 25.29 -5.46 -4.11
CA ILE A 297 25.89 -5.34 -5.44
C ILE A 297 27.29 -5.95 -5.39
N ARG A 298 27.62 -6.81 -6.36
CA ARG A 298 28.95 -7.41 -6.49
C ARG A 298 29.62 -6.89 -7.74
N HIS A 299 30.85 -6.41 -7.60
CA HIS A 299 31.63 -5.90 -8.73
C HIS A 299 33.07 -6.39 -8.66
N THR A 300 33.55 -7.06 -9.71
CA THR A 300 34.95 -7.45 -9.81
C THR A 300 35.74 -6.31 -10.44
N ILE A 301 36.77 -5.85 -9.74
CA ILE A 301 37.58 -4.70 -10.13
C ILE A 301 38.50 -5.13 -11.27
N VAL A 302 38.17 -4.71 -12.49
CA VAL A 302 39.00 -4.94 -13.70
C VAL A 302 39.78 -3.71 -14.13
N GLU A 303 39.44 -2.54 -13.58
CA GLU A 303 40.04 -1.24 -13.88
C GLU A 303 40.06 -0.33 -12.64
N LEU A 304 40.99 0.63 -12.60
CA LEU A 304 41.16 1.54 -11.45
C LEU A 304 40.04 2.57 -11.31
N LYS A 305 39.31 2.80 -12.40
CA LYS A 305 38.15 3.69 -12.46
C LYS A 305 37.04 2.95 -13.16
N PHE A 306 35.98 2.65 -12.44
CA PHE A 306 34.83 1.93 -12.97
C PHE A 306 33.56 2.68 -12.59
N GLY A 307 32.55 2.57 -13.42
CA GLY A 307 31.25 3.12 -13.13
C GLY A 307 30.32 2.06 -12.54
N LEU A 308 29.57 2.42 -11.50
CA LEU A 308 28.42 1.64 -11.06
C LEU A 308 27.19 2.52 -10.99
N ARG A 309 26.07 1.98 -11.43
CA ARG A 309 24.76 2.60 -11.21
C ARG A 309 24.21 2.08 -9.90
N ILE A 310 24.32 2.90 -8.85
CA ILE A 310 23.87 2.60 -7.48
C ILE A 310 23.05 3.77 -6.94
N GLU A 311 22.08 3.50 -6.07
CA GLU A 311 21.14 4.52 -5.59
C GLU A 311 21.81 5.54 -4.65
N PRO A 312 21.29 6.77 -4.53
CA PRO A 312 21.81 7.73 -3.57
C PRO A 312 21.47 7.33 -2.12
N GLU A 313 22.41 6.68 -1.43
CA GLU A 313 22.29 6.31 -0.02
C GLU A 313 23.68 6.06 0.62
N PHE A 314 23.68 5.55 1.85
CA PHE A 314 24.88 5.05 2.51
C PHE A 314 25.10 3.57 2.17
N TYR A 315 26.30 3.27 1.67
CA TYR A 315 26.75 1.90 1.46
C TYR A 315 27.91 1.57 2.38
N LYS A 316 27.88 0.35 2.91
CA LYS A 316 29.09 -0.31 3.39
C LYS A 316 29.70 -1.09 2.22
N VAL A 317 30.91 -0.75 1.83
CA VAL A 317 31.65 -1.43 0.77
C VAL A 317 32.65 -2.39 1.41
N LEU A 318 32.63 -3.65 1.02
CA LEU A 318 33.54 -4.69 1.51
C LEU A 318 34.39 -5.20 0.35
N ILE A 319 35.63 -5.60 0.64
CA ILE A 319 36.39 -6.45 -0.28
C ILE A 319 36.15 -7.91 0.11
N LEU A 320 35.59 -8.68 -0.82
CA LEU A 320 35.29 -10.10 -0.65
C LEU A 320 36.55 -10.85 -0.17
N GLU A 321 36.38 -11.74 0.82
CA GLU A 321 37.46 -12.53 1.44
C GLU A 321 38.49 -11.72 2.26
N THR A 322 38.19 -10.46 2.60
CA THR A 322 39.00 -9.65 3.51
C THR A 322 38.17 -9.03 4.63
N GLU A 323 38.81 -8.45 5.64
CA GLU A 323 38.15 -7.63 6.67
C GLU A 323 38.07 -6.13 6.27
N GLU A 324 38.62 -5.77 5.11
CA GLU A 324 38.66 -4.39 4.64
C GLU A 324 37.28 -3.90 4.21
N ASN A 325 36.93 -2.72 4.69
CA ASN A 325 35.66 -2.07 4.37
C ASN A 325 35.81 -0.55 4.33
N ASP A 326 34.87 0.09 3.65
CA ASP A 326 34.71 1.54 3.57
C ASP A 326 33.23 1.89 3.70
N LEU A 327 32.94 3.10 4.18
CA LEU A 327 31.59 3.63 4.25
C LEU A 327 31.49 4.81 3.31
N ILE A 328 30.63 4.70 2.30
CA ILE A 328 30.44 5.75 1.31
C ILE A 328 29.03 6.29 1.34
N GLU A 329 28.90 7.58 1.08
CA GLU A 329 27.64 8.23 0.76
C GLU A 329 27.60 8.45 -0.75
N VAL A 330 26.63 7.85 -1.41
CA VAL A 330 26.36 8.10 -2.83
C VAL A 330 25.33 9.22 -2.89
N ARG A 331 25.69 10.28 -3.59
CA ARG A 331 24.77 11.38 -3.90
C ARG A 331 24.45 11.29 -5.39
N GLY A 332 23.19 11.54 -5.77
CA GLY A 332 22.71 11.36 -7.15
C GLY A 332 23.37 12.26 -8.20
N ASP A 333 24.35 13.07 -7.80
CA ASP A 333 25.16 14.00 -8.59
C ASP A 333 26.68 13.71 -8.49
N ALA A 334 27.09 12.60 -7.85
CA ALA A 334 28.51 12.30 -7.60
C ALA A 334 29.27 11.95 -8.88
N ILE A 335 30.36 12.69 -9.14
CA ILE A 335 31.17 12.53 -10.36
C ILE A 335 32.25 11.44 -10.18
N ILE A 336 32.91 11.33 -9.01
CA ILE A 336 33.86 10.26 -8.64
C ILE A 336 33.89 10.10 -7.11
N ILE A 337 33.70 8.86 -6.61
CA ILE A 337 33.89 8.46 -5.21
C ILE A 337 35.21 7.68 -5.09
N GLU A 338 36.11 8.11 -4.21
CA GLU A 338 37.36 7.40 -3.93
C GLU A 338 37.14 6.39 -2.81
N LEU A 339 37.37 5.10 -3.09
CA LEU A 339 37.25 4.03 -2.10
C LEU A 339 38.54 3.92 -1.28
N LYS A 340 38.42 4.07 0.03
CA LYS A 340 39.53 4.07 0.98
C LYS A 340 39.41 2.86 1.90
N PHE A 341 40.04 1.78 1.48
CA PHE A 341 40.19 0.59 2.30
C PHE A 341 41.49 0.69 3.10
N GLY A 342 41.39 0.45 4.41
CA GLY A 342 42.54 0.48 5.31
C GLY A 342 43.10 1.89 5.53
N ASP A 343 42.40 2.67 6.35
CA ASP A 343 42.91 3.66 7.32
C ASP A 343 41.67 4.28 7.98
N ALA A 344 41.45 4.00 9.26
CA ALA A 344 40.40 4.63 10.07
C ALA A 344 40.75 6.09 10.40
#